data_AF-A0A328S4C5-F1
#
_entry.id   AF-A0A328S4C5-F1
#
_cell.length_a   1.000
_cell.length_b   1.000
_cell.length_c   1.000
_cell.angle_alpha   90.00
_cell.angle_beta   90.00
_cell.angle_gamma   90.00
#
_symmetry.space_group_name_H-M   'P 1'
#
loop_
_entity.id
_entity.type
_entity.pdbx_description
1 polymer ?
#
loop_
_entity_poly.entity_id
_entity_poly.type
_entity_poly.pdbx_seq_one_letter_code
_entity_poly.pdbx_strand_id
1 'polypeptide(L)'
;MISEKNIKKYASSVLISTVDRLFDHKEILIDNFYKDFVKSNKKNKKLKNNYKDNEVVDELLLEELEKSFTRNDIGYALQSEMVKANEDALDDLSTILDEKLRPIAYSLRSVFNDNNQYNQFKKYVTENLVVSKMNLSTATVKALKTMNISGNKSLQIIQLISQVDN
;
A
#
# COMPACT_ATOMS: atom_id res chain seq x y z
N MET A 1 14.82 -24.73 1.36
CA MET A 1 16.00 -24.52 0.48
C MET A 1 15.88 -23.15 -0.17
N ILE A 2 16.94 -22.34 -0.18
CA ILE A 2 16.92 -21.03 -0.86
C ILE A 2 16.76 -21.28 -2.37
N SER A 3 15.80 -20.61 -3.01
CA SER A 3 15.50 -20.70 -4.44
C SER A 3 14.87 -19.40 -4.92
N GLU A 4 14.91 -19.09 -6.22
CA GLU A 4 14.29 -17.87 -6.79
C GLU A 4 12.83 -17.75 -6.39
N LYS A 5 12.07 -18.84 -6.50
CA LYS A 5 10.65 -18.88 -6.11
C LYS A 5 10.43 -18.47 -4.65
N ASN A 6 11.32 -18.87 -3.76
CA ASN A 6 11.22 -18.48 -2.35
C ASN A 6 11.62 -17.02 -2.15
N ILE A 7 12.65 -16.52 -2.85
CA ILE A 7 13.04 -15.11 -2.80
C ILE A 7 11.90 -14.22 -3.32
N LYS A 8 11.37 -14.49 -4.51
CA LYS A 8 10.20 -13.78 -5.07
C LYS A 8 8.95 -13.88 -4.19
N LYS A 9 8.79 -14.96 -3.42
CA LYS A 9 7.64 -15.13 -2.52
C LYS A 9 7.74 -14.31 -1.24
N TYR A 10 8.95 -14.16 -0.71
CA TYR A 10 9.17 -13.51 0.58
C TYR A 10 9.72 -12.09 0.47
N ALA A 11 10.20 -11.67 -0.70
CA ALA A 11 10.50 -10.26 -0.97
C ALA A 11 9.20 -9.44 -0.95
N SER A 12 9.29 -8.19 -0.52
CA SER A 12 8.16 -7.27 -0.62
C SER A 12 7.80 -6.99 -2.07
N SER A 13 6.51 -6.76 -2.32
CA SER A 13 6.01 -6.41 -3.66
C SER A 13 6.70 -5.16 -4.22
N VAL A 14 6.98 -4.17 -3.36
CA VAL A 14 7.72 -2.96 -3.75
C VAL A 14 9.11 -3.31 -4.31
N LEU A 15 9.85 -4.19 -3.64
CA LEU A 15 11.17 -4.61 -4.11
C LEU A 15 11.11 -5.40 -5.42
N ILE A 16 10.13 -6.29 -5.56
CA ILE A 16 9.91 -7.05 -6.79
C ILE A 16 9.61 -6.10 -7.95
N SER A 17 8.67 -5.17 -7.78
CA SER A 17 8.33 -4.20 -8.81
C SER A 17 9.50 -3.27 -9.14
N THR A 18 10.37 -2.98 -8.15
CA THR A 18 11.57 -2.17 -8.37
C THR A 18 12.55 -2.90 -9.28
N VAL A 19 12.76 -4.20 -9.06
CA VAL A 19 13.56 -5.06 -9.96
C VAL A 19 12.95 -5.03 -11.36
N ASP A 20 11.64 -5.23 -11.47
CA ASP A 20 10.94 -5.23 -12.75
C ASP A 20 11.16 -3.92 -13.52
N ARG A 21 11.04 -2.78 -12.84
CA ARG A 21 11.25 -1.46 -13.44
C ARG A 21 12.70 -1.25 -13.89
N LEU A 22 13.68 -1.58 -13.04
CA LEU A 22 15.10 -1.40 -13.36
C LEU A 22 15.57 -2.23 -14.55
N PHE A 23 14.92 -3.36 -14.81
CA PHE A 23 15.18 -4.22 -15.97
C PHE A 23 14.24 -3.98 -17.15
N ASP A 24 13.46 -2.89 -17.15
CA ASP A 24 12.45 -2.57 -18.18
C ASP A 24 11.49 -3.74 -18.45
N HIS A 25 11.08 -4.46 -17.39
CA HIS A 25 10.21 -5.63 -17.44
C HIS A 25 10.73 -6.78 -18.32
N LYS A 26 12.04 -6.86 -18.57
CA LYS A 26 12.65 -7.96 -19.34
C LYS A 26 12.82 -9.19 -18.47
N GLU A 27 11.86 -10.12 -18.57
CA GLU A 27 11.79 -11.35 -17.77
C GLU A 27 13.13 -12.13 -17.70
N ILE A 28 13.83 -12.30 -18.83
CA ILE A 28 15.12 -13.00 -18.88
C ILE A 28 16.17 -12.33 -17.96
N LEU A 29 16.21 -11.00 -17.93
CA LEU A 29 17.17 -10.26 -17.11
C LEU A 29 16.79 -10.34 -15.62
N ILE A 30 15.50 -10.25 -15.32
CA ILE A 30 14.95 -10.37 -13.96
C ILE A 30 15.26 -11.77 -13.40
N ASP A 31 15.02 -12.82 -14.17
CA ASP A 31 15.34 -14.19 -13.77
C ASP A 31 16.84 -14.43 -13.62
N ASN A 32 17.66 -13.86 -14.52
CA ASN A 32 19.11 -13.96 -14.35
C ASN A 32 19.59 -13.25 -13.08
N PHE A 33 19.02 -12.07 -12.77
CA PHE A 33 19.28 -11.37 -11.52
C PHE A 33 18.97 -12.22 -10.29
N TYR A 34 17.78 -12.85 -10.22
CA TYR A 34 17.43 -13.69 -9.07
C TYR A 34 18.27 -14.98 -8.99
N LYS A 35 18.66 -15.59 -10.12
CA LYS A 35 19.61 -16.71 -10.15
C LYS A 35 20.96 -16.31 -9.57
N ASP A 36 21.50 -15.18 -10.02
CA ASP A 36 22.79 -14.67 -9.57
C ASP A 36 22.73 -14.27 -8.10
N PHE A 37 21.65 -13.62 -7.65
CA PHE A 37 21.39 -13.34 -6.25
C PHE A 37 21.45 -14.61 -5.37
N VAL A 38 20.74 -15.67 -5.77
CA VAL A 38 20.73 -16.95 -5.03
C VAL A 38 22.13 -17.57 -5.00
N LYS A 39 22.86 -17.49 -6.12
CA LYS A 39 24.23 -18.03 -6.23
C LYS A 39 25.19 -17.28 -5.31
N SER A 40 25.15 -15.95 -5.33
CA SER A 40 25.96 -15.06 -4.48
C SER A 40 25.64 -15.24 -2.99
N ASN A 41 24.38 -15.48 -2.64
CA ASN A 41 23.93 -15.59 -1.26
C ASN A 41 23.77 -17.03 -0.75
N LYS A 42 24.14 -18.06 -1.54
CA LYS A 42 23.98 -19.47 -1.18
C LYS A 42 24.65 -19.86 0.15
N LYS A 43 25.71 -19.15 0.56
CA LYS A 43 26.42 -19.38 1.83
C LYS A 43 26.11 -18.34 2.90
N ASN A 44 25.29 -17.33 2.61
CA ASN A 44 24.92 -16.28 3.56
C ASN A 44 24.14 -16.89 4.74
N LYS A 45 24.69 -16.79 5.95
CA LYS A 45 24.09 -17.36 7.17
C LYS A 45 22.78 -16.67 7.55
N LYS A 46 22.70 -15.34 7.37
CA LYS A 46 21.53 -14.53 7.70
C LYS A 46 20.33 -14.95 6.83
N LEU A 47 20.53 -15.01 5.51
CA LEU A 47 19.49 -15.47 4.58
C LEU A 47 19.07 -16.92 4.85
N LYS A 48 20.01 -17.84 5.13
CA LYS A 48 19.67 -19.24 5.41
C LYS A 48 18.74 -19.41 6.61
N ASN A 49 19.01 -18.69 7.68
CA ASN A 49 18.25 -18.81 8.91
C ASN A 49 16.90 -18.10 8.80
N ASN A 50 16.83 -17.01 8.02
CA ASN A 50 15.68 -16.10 7.99
C ASN A 50 15.08 -15.91 6.58
N TYR A 51 15.18 -16.88 5.68
CA TYR A 51 14.71 -16.71 4.28
C TYR A 51 13.20 -16.42 4.11
N LYS A 52 12.40 -16.59 5.17
CA LYS A 52 10.97 -16.26 5.19
C LYS A 52 10.68 -14.88 5.76
N ASP A 53 11.70 -14.23 6.31
CA ASP A 53 11.65 -12.87 6.81
C ASP A 53 11.88 -11.94 5.62
N ASN A 54 10.85 -11.17 5.28
CA ASN A 54 10.90 -10.26 4.15
C ASN A 54 11.92 -9.15 4.35
N GLU A 55 12.12 -8.66 5.58
CA GLU A 55 13.11 -7.61 5.86
C GLU A 55 14.52 -8.08 5.51
N VAL A 56 14.85 -9.32 5.88
CA VAL A 56 16.16 -9.92 5.55
C VAL A 56 16.33 -10.14 4.05
N VAL A 57 15.27 -10.55 3.35
CA VAL A 57 15.31 -10.77 1.90
C VAL A 57 15.46 -9.43 1.17
N ASP A 58 14.68 -8.43 1.56
CA ASP A 58 14.66 -7.09 0.95
C ASP A 58 15.99 -6.37 1.14
N GLU A 59 16.58 -6.42 2.34
CA GLU A 59 17.90 -5.85 2.64
C GLU A 59 18.96 -6.40 1.68
N LEU A 60 19.01 -7.73 1.51
CA LEU A 60 20.01 -8.35 0.64
C LEU A 60 19.73 -8.08 -0.84
N LEU A 61 18.46 -7.99 -1.25
CA LEU A 61 18.10 -7.62 -2.62
C LEU A 61 18.52 -6.18 -2.92
N LEU A 62 18.33 -5.25 -1.99
CA LEU A 62 18.81 -3.88 -2.11
C LEU A 62 20.33 -3.83 -2.27
N GLU A 63 21.08 -4.56 -1.44
CA GLU A 63 22.54 -4.64 -1.57
C GLU A 63 22.98 -5.17 -2.95
N GLU A 64 22.28 -6.14 -3.52
CA GLU A 64 22.61 -6.70 -4.83
C GLU A 64 22.23 -5.74 -5.98
N LEU A 65 21.14 -5.00 -5.84
CA LEU A 65 20.76 -3.94 -6.76
C LEU A 65 21.79 -2.80 -6.74
N GLU A 66 22.29 -2.39 -5.57
CA GLU A 66 23.33 -1.36 -5.43
C GLU A 66 24.66 -1.73 -6.09
N LYS A 67 24.95 -3.03 -6.25
CA LYS A 67 26.12 -3.49 -7.02
C LYS A 67 25.92 -3.36 -8.52
N SER A 68 24.66 -3.48 -8.97
CA SER A 68 24.30 -3.61 -10.38
C SER A 68 23.86 -2.27 -10.99
N PHE A 69 23.34 -1.35 -10.17
CA PHE A 69 22.76 -0.07 -10.57
C PHE A 69 23.26 1.07 -9.68
N THR A 70 23.04 2.32 -10.12
CA THR A 70 23.37 3.47 -9.29
C THR A 70 22.31 3.69 -8.22
N ARG A 71 22.71 4.31 -7.09
CA ARG A 71 21.79 4.68 -6.01
C ARG A 71 20.64 5.57 -6.49
N ASN A 72 20.88 6.41 -7.49
CA ASN A 72 19.84 7.30 -8.03
C ASN A 72 18.78 6.52 -8.81
N ASP A 73 19.20 5.54 -9.61
CA ASP A 73 18.27 4.68 -10.36
C ASP A 73 17.39 3.87 -9.42
N ILE A 74 18.00 3.29 -8.38
CA ILE A 74 17.31 2.52 -7.35
C ILE A 74 16.35 3.41 -6.56
N GLY A 75 16.79 4.59 -6.12
CA GLY A 75 15.96 5.52 -5.36
C GLY A 75 14.73 6.00 -6.14
N TYR A 76 14.91 6.34 -7.42
CA TYR A 76 13.81 6.73 -8.29
C TYR A 76 12.82 5.58 -8.54
N ALA A 77 13.34 4.37 -8.81
CA ALA A 77 12.50 3.20 -9.00
C ALA A 77 11.71 2.85 -7.73
N LEU A 78 12.38 2.77 -6.58
CA LEU A 78 11.74 2.53 -5.28
C LEU A 78 10.65 3.56 -4.98
N GLN A 79 10.94 4.85 -5.16
CA GLN A 79 9.96 5.90 -4.91
C GLN A 79 8.70 5.70 -5.76
N SER A 80 8.86 5.40 -7.05
CA SER A 80 7.71 5.19 -7.91
C SER A 80 6.90 3.95 -7.56
N GLU A 81 7.57 2.85 -7.19
CA GLU A 81 6.87 1.62 -6.80
C GLU A 81 6.21 1.74 -5.43
N MET A 82 6.78 2.50 -4.50
CA MET A 82 6.14 2.85 -3.23
C MET A 82 4.89 3.71 -3.44
N VAL A 83 4.94 4.69 -4.34
CA VAL A 83 3.76 5.51 -4.69
C VAL A 83 2.66 4.61 -5.24
N LYS A 84 2.99 3.75 -6.21
CA LYS A 84 2.03 2.82 -6.80
C LYS A 84 1.44 1.84 -5.77
N ALA A 85 2.28 1.22 -4.94
CA ALA A 85 1.82 0.32 -3.89
C ALA A 85 0.90 1.01 -2.87
N ASN A 86 1.17 2.28 -2.56
CA ASN A 86 0.28 3.09 -1.72
C ASN A 86 -1.05 3.38 -2.41
N GLU A 87 -1.05 3.70 -3.71
CA GLU A 87 -2.27 3.91 -4.50
C GLU A 87 -3.11 2.64 -4.55
N ASP A 88 -2.50 1.48 -4.83
CA ASP A 88 -3.17 0.19 -4.84
C ASP A 88 -3.76 -0.14 -3.46
N ALA A 89 -3.00 0.07 -2.38
CA ALA A 89 -3.48 -0.13 -1.02
C ALA A 89 -4.64 0.80 -0.65
N LEU A 90 -4.62 2.06 -1.12
CA LEU A 90 -5.73 3.00 -0.94
C LEU A 90 -6.97 2.57 -1.73
N ASP A 91 -6.82 1.99 -2.91
CA ASP A 91 -7.94 1.47 -3.70
C ASP A 91 -8.59 0.25 -3.03
N ASP A 92 -7.78 -0.67 -2.52
CA ASP A 92 -8.23 -1.81 -1.71
C ASP A 92 -9.00 -1.33 -0.47
N LEU A 93 -8.44 -0.35 0.25
CA LEU A 93 -9.09 0.27 1.41
C LEU A 93 -10.39 0.98 1.04
N SER A 94 -10.44 1.64 -0.11
CA SER A 94 -11.64 2.30 -0.63
C SER A 94 -12.74 1.27 -0.89
N THR A 95 -12.39 0.11 -1.46
CA THR A 95 -13.33 -1.00 -1.69
C THR A 95 -13.90 -1.54 -0.38
N ILE A 96 -13.05 -1.79 0.61
CA ILE A 96 -13.47 -2.23 1.95
C ILE A 96 -14.37 -1.19 2.62
N LEU A 97 -14.03 0.10 2.48
CA LEU A 97 -14.84 1.19 3.00
C LEU A 97 -16.22 1.23 2.32
N ASP A 98 -16.28 1.07 1.00
CA ASP A 98 -17.54 1.06 0.25
C ASP A 98 -18.46 -0.08 0.70
N GLU A 99 -17.91 -1.27 0.98
CA GLU A 99 -18.66 -2.37 1.58
C GLU A 99 -19.17 -2.03 2.98
N LYS A 100 -18.32 -1.46 3.83
CA LYS A 100 -18.67 -1.08 5.21
C LYS A 100 -19.73 0.02 5.25
N LEU A 101 -19.68 1.00 4.34
CA LEU A 101 -20.63 2.10 4.27
C LEU A 101 -21.93 1.73 3.54
N ARG A 102 -21.99 0.60 2.84
CA ARG A 102 -23.15 0.17 2.04
C ARG A 102 -24.50 0.28 2.76
N PRO A 103 -24.64 -0.10 4.06
CA PRO A 103 -25.91 -0.01 4.77
C PRO A 103 -26.43 1.43 4.95
N ILE A 104 -25.53 2.41 4.99
CA ILE A 104 -25.84 3.83 5.25
C ILE A 104 -25.61 4.72 4.03
N ALA A 105 -25.20 4.15 2.89
CA ALA A 105 -24.77 4.91 1.72
C ALA A 105 -25.86 5.82 1.16
N TYR A 106 -27.12 5.35 1.13
CA TYR A 106 -28.26 6.17 0.68
C TYR A 106 -28.46 7.40 1.58
N SER A 107 -28.49 7.19 2.90
CA SER A 107 -28.63 8.26 3.89
C SER A 107 -27.46 9.25 3.82
N LEU A 108 -26.23 8.76 3.71
CA LEU A 108 -25.05 9.62 3.55
C LEU A 108 -25.16 10.48 2.28
N ARG A 109 -25.50 9.89 1.12
CA ARG A 109 -25.68 10.65 -0.12
C ARG A 109 -26.75 11.73 0.01
N SER A 110 -27.85 11.43 0.70
CA SER A 110 -28.91 12.41 0.99
C SER A 110 -28.41 13.57 1.86
N VAL A 111 -27.55 13.31 2.85
CA VAL A 111 -26.96 14.36 3.72
C VAL A 111 -25.98 15.24 2.93
N PHE A 112 -25.22 14.65 2.01
CA PHE A 112 -24.31 15.42 1.16
C PHE A 112 -25.04 16.28 0.13
N ASN A 113 -26.14 15.77 -0.45
CA ASN A 113 -26.94 16.41 -1.51
C ASN A 113 -26.13 16.76 -2.78
N ASP A 114 -24.92 16.20 -2.90
CA ASP A 114 -23.99 16.36 -4.01
C ASP A 114 -23.09 15.12 -4.08
N ASN A 115 -23.11 14.42 -5.22
CA ASN A 115 -22.30 13.23 -5.46
C ASN A 115 -20.79 13.53 -5.41
N ASN A 116 -20.37 14.75 -5.79
CA ASN A 116 -18.96 15.13 -5.76
C ASN A 116 -18.47 15.30 -4.32
N GLN A 117 -19.25 15.95 -3.45
CA GLN A 117 -18.92 16.05 -2.03
C GLN A 117 -18.91 14.68 -1.35
N TYR A 118 -19.87 13.80 -1.67
CA TYR A 118 -19.88 12.44 -1.14
C TYR A 118 -18.63 11.64 -1.57
N ASN A 119 -18.23 11.71 -2.84
CA ASN A 119 -17.03 11.03 -3.32
C ASN A 119 -15.75 11.61 -2.70
N GLN A 120 -15.66 12.92 -2.53
CA GLN A 120 -14.55 13.56 -1.80
C GLN A 120 -14.49 13.11 -0.34
N PHE A 121 -15.65 13.00 0.33
CA PHE A 121 -15.71 12.45 1.68
C PHE A 121 -15.15 11.03 1.74
N LYS A 122 -15.59 10.12 0.86
CA LYS A 122 -15.06 8.76 0.82
C LYS A 122 -13.55 8.72 0.59
N LYS A 123 -13.05 9.53 -0.34
CA LYS A 123 -11.61 9.65 -0.60
C LYS A 123 -10.85 10.06 0.66
N TYR A 124 -11.25 11.16 1.31
CA TYR A 124 -10.56 11.62 2.51
C TYR A 124 -10.70 10.66 3.68
N VAL A 125 -11.84 9.99 3.84
CA VAL A 125 -11.97 8.95 4.88
C VAL A 125 -10.97 7.82 4.61
N THR A 126 -10.88 7.34 3.36
CA THR A 126 -9.94 6.28 2.96
C THR A 126 -8.50 6.65 3.25
N GLU A 127 -8.06 7.84 2.83
CA GLU A 127 -6.70 8.35 3.11
C GLU A 127 -6.44 8.47 4.63
N ASN A 128 -7.44 8.92 5.40
CA ASN A 128 -7.31 9.09 6.84
C ASN A 128 -7.42 7.78 7.63
N LEU A 129 -7.93 6.68 7.06
CA LEU A 129 -7.97 5.37 7.72
C LEU A 129 -6.56 4.85 8.00
N VAL A 130 -5.64 5.01 7.04
CA VAL A 130 -4.23 4.60 7.18
C VAL A 130 -3.59 5.31 8.38
N VAL A 131 -3.72 6.64 8.45
CA VAL A 131 -3.14 7.47 9.51
C VAL A 131 -3.84 7.25 10.86
N SER A 132 -5.10 6.82 10.85
CA SER A 132 -5.91 6.66 12.06
C SER A 132 -5.98 5.21 12.53
N LYS A 133 -5.01 4.37 12.14
CA LYS A 133 -4.95 2.94 12.51
C LYS A 133 -6.28 2.21 12.25
N MET A 134 -6.89 2.48 11.10
CA MET A 134 -8.15 1.89 10.65
C MET A 134 -9.39 2.23 11.51
N ASN A 135 -9.32 3.27 12.36
CA ASN A 135 -10.48 3.75 13.10
C ASN A 135 -11.36 4.65 12.22
N LEU A 136 -12.54 4.17 11.84
CA LEU A 136 -13.45 4.85 10.91
C LEU A 136 -14.01 6.15 11.48
N SER A 137 -14.41 6.18 12.76
CA SER A 137 -14.88 7.39 13.41
C SER A 137 -13.83 8.51 13.40
N THR A 138 -12.57 8.20 13.72
CA THR A 138 -11.47 9.17 13.72
C THR A 138 -11.15 9.63 12.30
N ALA A 139 -11.10 8.71 11.34
CA ALA A 139 -10.89 9.03 9.94
C ALA A 139 -12.01 9.94 9.38
N THR A 140 -13.26 9.66 9.75
CA THR A 140 -14.44 10.47 9.44
C THR A 140 -14.30 11.88 9.98
N VAL A 141 -13.97 12.05 11.26
CA VAL A 141 -13.81 13.38 11.87
C VAL A 141 -12.71 14.18 11.16
N LYS A 142 -11.58 13.54 10.82
CA LYS A 142 -10.50 14.20 10.06
C LYS A 142 -10.95 14.59 8.65
N ALA A 143 -11.64 13.69 7.94
CA ALA A 143 -12.16 13.97 6.61
C ALA A 143 -13.14 15.16 6.60
N LEU A 144 -14.07 15.22 7.57
CA LEU A 144 -15.01 16.34 7.69
C LEU A 144 -14.29 17.67 7.96
N LYS A 145 -13.22 17.66 8.78
CA LYS A 145 -12.37 18.84 9.01
C LYS A 145 -11.69 19.30 7.73
N THR A 146 -11.09 18.38 6.96
CA THR A 146 -10.44 18.69 5.67
C THR A 146 -11.44 19.28 4.67
N MET A 147 -12.67 18.79 4.66
CA MET A 147 -13.75 19.30 3.80
C MET A 147 -14.43 20.57 4.32
N ASN A 148 -14.02 21.10 5.48
CA ASN A 148 -14.67 22.23 6.16
C ASN A 148 -16.18 22.02 6.42
N ILE A 149 -16.60 20.77 6.67
CA ILE A 149 -18.00 20.43 7.00
C ILE A 149 -18.18 20.48 8.52
N SER A 150 -19.15 21.27 8.98
CA SER A 150 -19.45 21.48 10.40
C SER A 150 -20.95 21.59 10.68
N GLY A 151 -21.32 21.73 11.96
CA GLY A 151 -22.69 21.93 12.41
C GLY A 151 -23.58 20.68 12.28
N ASN A 152 -24.87 20.89 11.98
CA ASN A 152 -25.84 19.80 11.91
C ASN A 152 -25.48 18.74 10.85
N LYS A 153 -24.88 19.17 9.72
CA LYS A 153 -24.45 18.25 8.66
C LYS A 153 -23.36 17.30 9.15
N SER A 154 -22.35 17.79 9.88
CA SER A 154 -21.30 16.93 10.44
C SER A 154 -21.83 15.97 11.51
N LEU A 155 -22.76 16.42 12.36
CA LEU A 155 -23.38 15.57 13.38
C LEU A 155 -24.18 14.41 12.76
N GLN A 156 -24.96 14.69 11.72
CA GLN A 156 -25.71 13.65 10.99
C GLN A 156 -24.79 12.61 10.36
N ILE A 157 -23.67 13.04 9.75
CA ILE A 157 -22.68 12.13 9.16
C ILE A 157 -22.05 11.24 10.24
N ILE A 158 -21.64 11.80 11.37
CA ILE A 158 -21.04 11.04 12.48
C ILE A 158 -22.04 10.02 13.05
N GLN A 159 -23.31 10.42 13.22
CA GLN A 159 -24.37 9.52 13.68
C GLN A 159 -24.57 8.35 12.72
N LEU A 160 -24.61 8.61 11.41
CA LEU A 160 -24.70 7.54 10.41
C LEU A 160 -23.49 6.60 10.49
N ILE A 161 -22.27 7.14 10.56
CA ILE A 161 -21.04 6.33 10.65
C ILE A 161 -21.01 5.45 11.90
N SER A 162 -21.48 5.95 13.05
CA SER A 162 -21.54 5.16 14.29
C SER A 162 -22.43 3.91 14.19
N GLN A 163 -23.35 3.84 13.22
CA GLN A 163 -24.19 2.66 12.99
C GLN A 163 -23.42 1.51 12.36
N VAL A 164 -22.32 1.79 11.66
CA VAL A 164 -21.49 0.82 10.95
C VAL A 164 -20.09 0.67 11.53
N ASP A 165 -19.74 1.46 12.54
CA ASP A 165 -18.44 1.40 13.22
C ASP A 165 -18.40 0.46 14.44
N ASN A 166 -19.43 -0.37 14.60
CA ASN A 166 -19.49 -1.43 15.61
C ASN A 166 -18.78 -2.71 15.14
#